data_AF-A0A7C4TEH6-F1
#
_entry.id   AF-A0A7C4TEH6-F1
#
_cell.length_a   1.000
_cell.length_b   1.000
_cell.length_c   1.000
_cell.angle_alpha   90.00
_cell.angle_beta   90.00
_cell.angle_gamma   90.00
#
_symmetry.space_group_name_H-M   'P 1'
#
loop_
_entity.id
_entity.type
_entity.pdbx_description
1 polymer ?
#
loop_
_entity_poly.entity_id
_entity_poly.type
_entity_poly.pdbx_seq_one_letter_code
_entity_poly.pdbx_strand_id
1 'polypeptide(L)'
;LSLMDAGVPVKEAVAGVAMGLVVEGEEVAILTDIIGDEDHYGDMDFKVAGTKDGVTAVQMDIKVEGITQEIMEKALEQARRARLYILEKMNSTIPRPRAEISKYAPYVTTINIRPDRVRDIIGPGGKTVRDITSSCNCKIEISDDGKVLIAGPDRECVEKAIEMIRNLTREAEPGKVYTGKVVKITDFGAFVEILPGVDGLIHISQLDKKRVAKVSDVLKEGDEVKVKVLEIDQEGRVKLSRKAVLEESREDV
;
A
#
# COMPACT_ATOMS: atom_id res chain seq x y z
N LEU A 1 5.53 -22.73 2.57
CA LEU A 1 5.16 -22.97 1.15
C LEU A 1 3.81 -22.38 0.78
N SER A 2 2.72 -22.73 1.46
CA SER A 2 1.38 -22.19 1.15
C SER A 2 1.34 -20.64 1.03
N LEU A 3 1.97 -19.92 1.96
CA LEU A 3 2.09 -18.45 1.88
C LEU A 3 2.79 -17.97 0.60
N MET A 4 3.88 -18.63 0.19
CA MET A 4 4.62 -18.29 -1.02
C MET A 4 3.79 -18.57 -2.28
N ASP A 5 3.04 -19.68 -2.30
CA ASP A 5 2.13 -20.01 -3.39
C ASP A 5 0.97 -19.02 -3.50
N ALA A 6 0.47 -18.51 -2.36
CA ALA A 6 -0.54 -17.47 -2.29
C ALA A 6 -0.03 -16.06 -2.70
N GLY A 7 1.27 -15.90 -2.97
CA GLY A 7 1.87 -14.62 -3.34
C GLY A 7 2.21 -13.71 -2.15
N VAL A 8 2.25 -14.24 -0.93
CA VAL A 8 2.64 -13.46 0.26
C VAL A 8 4.15 -13.18 0.20
N PRO A 9 4.59 -11.91 0.33
CA PRO A 9 5.99 -11.53 0.19
C PRO A 9 6.81 -11.85 1.44
N VAL A 10 6.92 -13.15 1.78
CA VAL A 10 7.84 -13.61 2.83
C VAL A 10 9.28 -13.41 2.38
N LYS A 11 10.15 -12.99 3.31
CA LYS A 11 11.57 -12.71 3.01
C LYS A 11 12.33 -13.95 2.56
N GLU A 12 12.05 -15.08 3.18
CA GLU A 12 12.67 -16.37 2.89
C GLU A 12 11.79 -17.52 3.43
N ALA A 13 12.07 -18.75 3.00
CA ALA A 13 11.38 -19.94 3.49
C ALA A 13 11.84 -20.28 4.92
N VAL A 14 10.88 -20.71 5.75
CA VAL A 14 11.11 -21.21 7.11
C VAL A 14 10.72 -22.68 7.14
N ALA A 15 11.58 -23.53 7.71
CA ALA A 15 11.27 -24.93 7.99
C ALA A 15 11.39 -25.19 9.50
N GLY A 16 10.70 -26.24 9.96
CA GLY A 16 10.84 -26.76 11.30
C GLY A 16 11.19 -28.23 11.27
N VAL A 17 11.81 -28.71 12.34
CA VAL A 17 12.06 -30.13 12.58
C VAL A 17 11.70 -30.46 14.03
N ALA A 18 11.06 -31.62 14.22
CA ALA A 18 10.83 -32.21 15.53
C ALA A 18 12.03 -33.09 15.89
N MET A 19 12.56 -32.93 17.09
CA MET A 19 13.73 -33.62 17.57
C MET A 19 13.41 -34.27 18.90
N GLY A 20 13.99 -35.44 19.13
CA GLY A 20 13.86 -36.16 20.39
C GLY A 20 15.23 -36.48 20.96
N LEU A 21 15.22 -36.83 22.23
CA LEU A 21 16.41 -37.23 22.95
C LEU A 21 16.05 -38.38 23.88
N VAL A 22 16.87 -39.42 23.87
CA VAL A 22 16.78 -40.58 24.77
C VAL A 22 18.09 -40.68 25.53
N VAL A 23 18.02 -40.83 26.84
CA VAL A 23 19.16 -40.88 27.75
C VAL A 23 19.07 -42.15 28.59
N GLU A 24 20.10 -43.00 28.48
CA GLU A 24 20.25 -44.18 29.33
C GLU A 24 21.63 -44.17 29.98
N GLY A 25 21.68 -43.74 31.25
CA GLY A 25 22.94 -43.57 31.98
C GLY A 25 23.82 -42.48 31.35
N GLU A 26 24.95 -42.88 30.75
CA GLU A 26 25.86 -41.99 30.03
C GLU A 26 25.61 -41.97 28.51
N GLU A 27 24.77 -42.87 27.99
CA GLU A 27 24.46 -42.93 26.56
C GLU A 27 23.34 -41.96 26.20
N VAL A 28 23.53 -41.22 25.11
CA VAL A 28 22.58 -40.23 24.61
C VAL A 28 22.34 -40.45 23.13
N ALA A 29 21.09 -40.67 22.76
CA ALA A 29 20.65 -40.75 21.37
C ALA A 29 19.79 -39.53 21.01
N ILE A 30 20.14 -38.87 19.91
CA ILE A 30 19.41 -37.71 19.39
C ILE A 30 18.63 -38.17 18.17
N LEU A 31 17.30 -38.07 18.24
CA LEU A 31 16.38 -38.50 17.20
C LEU A 31 15.98 -37.30 16.32
N THR A 32 15.86 -37.53 15.02
CA THR A 32 15.50 -36.50 14.03
C THR A 32 14.16 -36.85 13.39
N ASP A 33 13.28 -35.86 13.29
CA ASP A 33 11.94 -36.00 12.72
C ASP A 33 11.11 -37.06 13.47
N ILE A 34 11.03 -36.88 14.79
CA ILE A 34 10.42 -37.87 15.68
C ILE A 34 8.95 -38.14 15.36
N ILE A 35 8.56 -39.40 15.47
CA ILE A 35 7.17 -39.82 15.44
C ILE A 35 6.52 -39.75 16.83
N GLY A 36 5.20 -39.89 16.90
CA GLY A 36 4.45 -39.77 18.16
C GLY A 36 4.89 -40.76 19.25
N ASP A 37 5.29 -41.98 18.88
CA ASP A 37 5.77 -42.96 19.85
C ASP A 37 7.14 -42.56 20.42
N GLU A 38 8.04 -42.04 19.58
CA GLU A 38 9.36 -41.56 20.01
C GLU A 38 9.26 -40.31 20.90
N ASP A 39 8.26 -39.46 20.66
CA ASP A 39 7.93 -38.33 21.55
C ASP A 39 7.39 -38.81 22.90
N HIS A 40 6.53 -39.83 22.91
CA HIS A 40 5.91 -40.36 24.12
C HIS A 40 6.92 -41.03 25.06
N TYR A 41 7.85 -41.82 24.50
CA TYR A 41 8.86 -42.55 25.26
C TYR A 41 10.19 -41.82 25.41
N GLY A 42 10.38 -40.69 24.71
CA GLY A 42 11.60 -39.89 24.78
C GLY A 42 11.69 -39.05 26.06
N ASP A 43 12.93 -38.80 26.48
CA ASP A 43 13.27 -38.08 27.72
C ASP A 43 13.23 -36.54 27.54
N MET A 44 13.35 -36.08 26.30
CA MET A 44 13.14 -34.69 25.92
C MET A 44 12.67 -34.62 24.47
N ASP A 45 11.72 -33.72 24.22
CA ASP A 45 11.34 -33.35 22.87
C ASP A 45 11.54 -31.85 22.65
N PHE A 46 12.01 -31.51 21.45
CA PHE A 46 12.15 -30.12 21.07
C PHE A 46 11.91 -29.89 19.59
N LYS A 47 11.40 -28.70 19.29
CA LYS A 47 10.96 -28.30 17.96
C LYS A 47 11.74 -27.05 17.61
N VAL A 48 12.53 -27.12 16.53
CA VAL A 48 13.35 -26.00 16.08
C VAL A 48 12.84 -25.55 14.72
N ALA A 49 12.44 -24.29 14.63
CA ALA A 49 12.04 -23.66 13.38
C ALA A 49 12.98 -22.50 13.03
N GLY A 50 13.21 -22.30 11.74
CA GLY A 50 14.11 -21.26 11.28
C GLY A 50 14.34 -21.25 9.78
N THR A 51 15.16 -20.30 9.38
CA THR A 51 15.58 -20.08 8.00
C THR A 51 16.97 -20.68 7.79
N LYS A 52 17.58 -20.43 6.63
CA LYS A 52 18.98 -20.79 6.41
C LYS A 52 19.95 -19.98 7.30
N ASP A 53 19.55 -18.76 7.64
CA ASP A 53 20.42 -17.77 8.30
C ASP A 53 20.28 -17.81 9.83
N GLY A 54 19.18 -18.36 10.35
CA GLY A 54 18.98 -18.40 11.80
C GLY A 54 17.77 -19.20 12.26
N VAL A 55 17.63 -19.27 13.58
CA VAL A 55 16.48 -19.86 14.27
C VAL A 55 15.43 -18.76 14.47
N THR A 56 14.18 -19.05 14.12
CA THR A 56 13.04 -18.13 14.33
C THR A 56 12.23 -18.50 15.55
N ALA A 57 12.20 -19.79 15.91
CA ALA A 57 11.52 -20.28 17.10
C ALA A 57 12.17 -21.57 17.61
N VAL A 58 12.16 -21.73 18.93
CA VAL A 58 12.52 -22.96 19.62
C VAL A 58 11.42 -23.23 20.65
N GLN A 59 10.96 -24.47 20.69
CA GLN A 59 10.13 -25.00 21.76
C GLN A 59 10.83 -26.24 22.30
N MET A 60 10.94 -26.35 23.62
CA MET A 60 11.59 -27.49 24.28
C MET A 60 10.73 -27.92 25.45
N ASP A 61 10.55 -29.24 25.58
CA ASP A 61 9.93 -29.87 26.74
C ASP A 61 10.90 -30.94 27.27
N ILE A 62 11.30 -30.76 28.53
CA ILE A 62 12.35 -31.56 29.19
C ILE A 62 11.67 -32.39 30.26
N LYS A 63 11.75 -33.73 30.15
CA LYS A 63 11.08 -34.65 31.08
C LYS A 63 12.04 -35.25 32.10
N VAL A 64 13.35 -35.08 31.91
CA VAL A 64 14.41 -35.61 32.78
C VAL A 64 15.43 -34.56 33.19
N GLU A 65 16.13 -34.82 34.30
CA GLU A 65 17.32 -34.07 34.70
C GLU A 65 18.58 -34.60 33.98
N GLY A 66 19.64 -33.79 33.87
CA GLY A 66 20.93 -34.25 33.33
C GLY A 66 21.26 -33.84 31.88
N ILE A 67 20.44 -32.99 31.27
CA ILE A 67 20.73 -32.44 29.94
C ILE A 67 21.81 -31.37 30.04
N THR A 68 23.02 -31.69 29.56
CA THR A 68 24.15 -30.77 29.57
C THR A 68 24.11 -29.82 28.37
N GLN A 69 24.82 -28.69 28.49
CA GLN A 69 24.98 -27.75 27.37
C GLN A 69 25.60 -28.43 26.13
N GLU A 70 26.54 -29.35 26.33
CA GLU A 70 27.20 -30.06 25.22
C GLU A 70 26.22 -30.95 24.45
N ILE A 71 25.31 -31.63 25.16
CA ILE A 71 24.23 -32.42 24.54
C ILE A 71 23.32 -31.50 23.73
N MET A 72 22.96 -30.35 24.30
CA MET A 72 22.12 -29.36 23.63
C MET A 72 22.75 -28.82 22.35
N GLU A 73 24.04 -28.52 22.37
CA GLU A 73 24.78 -28.04 21.19
C GLU A 73 24.78 -29.09 20.07
N LYS A 74 25.02 -30.36 20.40
CA LYS A 74 24.94 -31.47 19.44
C LYS A 74 23.52 -31.62 18.88
N ALA A 75 22.52 -31.53 19.73
CA ALA A 75 21.12 -31.67 19.35
C ALA A 75 20.66 -30.54 18.43
N LEU A 76 21.05 -29.29 18.73
CA LEU A 76 20.75 -28.13 17.89
C LEU A 76 21.50 -28.15 16.56
N GLU A 77 22.74 -28.64 16.51
CA GLU A 77 23.47 -28.80 15.24
C GLU A 77 22.84 -29.90 14.37
N GLN A 78 22.41 -31.02 14.96
CA GLN A 78 21.67 -32.06 14.25
C GLN A 78 20.33 -31.51 13.72
N ALA A 79 19.60 -30.75 14.54
CA ALA A 79 18.37 -30.07 14.14
C ALA A 79 18.61 -29.06 13.01
N ARG A 80 19.72 -28.32 13.05
CA ARG A 80 20.11 -27.38 12.00
C ARG A 80 20.29 -28.08 10.66
N ARG A 81 21.01 -29.21 10.64
CA ARG A 81 21.23 -30.01 9.41
C ARG A 81 19.92 -30.54 8.84
N ALA A 82 19.08 -31.11 9.69
CA ALA A 82 17.76 -31.61 9.29
C ALA A 82 16.87 -30.50 8.73
N ARG A 83 16.81 -29.35 9.42
CA ARG A 83 16.06 -28.16 8.97
C ARG A 83 16.55 -27.66 7.61
N LEU A 84 17.85 -27.60 7.39
CA LEU A 84 18.42 -27.19 6.10
C LEU A 84 18.08 -28.17 4.98
N TYR A 85 18.08 -29.47 5.26
CA TYR A 85 17.63 -30.49 4.31
C TYR A 85 16.14 -30.32 3.93
N ILE A 86 15.28 -30.07 4.92
CA ILE A 86 13.85 -29.78 4.67
C ILE A 86 13.69 -28.50 3.83
N LEU A 87 14.42 -27.44 4.17
CA LEU A 87 14.43 -26.19 3.40
C LEU A 87 14.85 -26.41 1.94
N GLU A 88 15.87 -27.22 1.70
CA GLU A 88 16.31 -27.56 0.34
C GLU A 88 15.18 -28.21 -0.46
N LYS A 89 14.49 -29.19 0.13
CA LYS A 89 13.33 -29.84 -0.51
C LYS A 89 12.18 -28.86 -0.75
N MET A 90 11.88 -27.99 0.22
CA MET A 90 10.86 -26.95 0.05
C MET A 90 11.20 -26.00 -1.10
N ASN A 91 12.45 -25.53 -1.15
CA ASN A 91 12.94 -24.61 -2.18
C ASN A 91 13.00 -25.25 -3.57
N SER A 92 13.22 -26.58 -3.65
CA SER A 92 13.13 -27.30 -4.92
C SER A 92 11.71 -27.27 -5.53
N THR A 93 10.69 -27.06 -4.70
CA THR A 93 9.29 -26.95 -5.14
C THR A 93 8.88 -25.50 -5.39
N ILE A 94 9.08 -24.60 -4.42
CA ILE A 94 8.77 -23.17 -4.55
C ILE A 94 9.94 -22.35 -4.00
N PRO A 95 10.86 -21.87 -4.85
CA PRO A 95 12.06 -21.18 -4.40
C PRO A 95 11.81 -19.73 -3.95
N ARG A 96 10.72 -19.11 -4.43
CA ARG A 96 10.35 -17.72 -4.10
C ARG A 96 8.84 -17.53 -4.11
N PRO A 97 8.30 -16.54 -3.37
CA PRO A 97 6.88 -16.19 -3.47
C PRO A 97 6.46 -15.94 -4.92
N ARG A 98 5.23 -16.29 -5.26
CA ARG A 98 4.65 -15.89 -6.54
C ARG A 98 4.59 -14.37 -6.65
N ALA A 99 4.81 -13.85 -7.85
CA ALA A 99 4.79 -12.41 -8.11
C ALA A 99 3.38 -11.81 -7.96
N GLU A 100 2.36 -12.62 -8.20
CA GLU A 100 0.97 -12.22 -8.15
C GLU A 100 0.24 -13.01 -7.08
N ILE A 101 -0.63 -12.31 -6.34
CA ILE A 101 -1.56 -12.91 -5.40
C ILE A 101 -2.64 -13.66 -6.20
N SER A 102 -3.19 -14.74 -5.63
CA SER A 102 -4.28 -15.50 -6.24
C SER A 102 -5.42 -14.60 -6.73
N LYS A 103 -5.94 -14.88 -7.93
CA LYS A 103 -7.10 -14.19 -8.53
C LYS A 103 -8.39 -14.25 -7.70
N TYR A 104 -8.48 -15.21 -6.78
CA TYR A 104 -9.64 -15.37 -5.90
C TYR A 104 -9.42 -14.74 -4.51
N ALA A 105 -8.20 -14.29 -4.22
CA ALA A 105 -7.92 -13.64 -2.97
C ALA A 105 -8.33 -12.16 -3.05
N PRO A 106 -8.88 -11.60 -1.96
CA PRO A 106 -9.20 -10.18 -1.91
C PRO A 106 -7.97 -9.34 -2.24
N TYR A 107 -8.14 -8.40 -3.16
CA TYR A 107 -7.11 -7.45 -3.49
C TYR A 107 -7.15 -6.29 -2.50
N VAL A 108 -6.02 -6.01 -1.87
CA VAL A 108 -5.89 -4.91 -0.91
C VAL A 108 -4.76 -4.01 -1.37
N THR A 109 -5.04 -2.71 -1.46
CA THR A 109 -4.07 -1.70 -1.82
C THR A 109 -4.18 -0.49 -0.89
N THR A 110 -3.08 0.23 -0.75
CA THR A 110 -3.05 1.50 -0.02
C THR A 110 -2.63 2.60 -0.96
N ILE A 111 -3.36 3.70 -0.96
CA ILE A 111 -2.98 4.94 -1.64
C ILE A 111 -2.80 6.04 -0.60
N ASN A 112 -1.85 6.94 -0.85
CA ASN A 112 -1.67 8.12 -0.03
C ASN A 112 -2.29 9.32 -0.75
N ILE A 113 -3.08 10.09 -0.03
CA ILE A 113 -3.62 11.39 -0.43
C ILE A 113 -3.20 12.44 0.59
N ARG A 114 -3.42 13.71 0.27
CA ARG A 114 -3.18 14.77 1.25
C ARG A 114 -4.25 14.75 2.36
N PRO A 115 -3.88 14.97 3.63
CA PRO A 115 -4.82 14.96 4.76
C PRO A 115 -5.99 15.96 4.61
N ASP A 116 -5.78 17.09 3.94
CA ASP A 116 -6.82 18.11 3.73
C ASP A 116 -7.98 17.61 2.84
N ARG A 117 -7.72 16.63 1.97
CA ARG A 117 -8.69 16.07 1.02
C ARG A 117 -9.44 14.85 1.54
N VAL A 118 -9.13 14.38 2.74
CA VAL A 118 -9.85 13.26 3.39
C VAL A 118 -11.35 13.57 3.51
N ARG A 119 -11.70 14.83 3.79
CA ARG A 119 -13.09 15.29 3.92
C ARG A 119 -13.88 15.17 2.60
N ASP A 120 -13.22 15.40 1.47
CA ASP A 120 -13.84 15.33 0.15
C ASP A 120 -14.19 13.89 -0.24
N ILE A 121 -13.33 12.93 0.14
CA ILE A 121 -13.61 11.50 -0.05
C ILE A 121 -14.77 11.07 0.83
N ILE A 122 -14.76 11.39 2.13
CA ILE A 122 -15.83 11.00 3.07
C ILE A 122 -17.17 11.61 2.64
N GLY A 123 -17.15 12.89 2.25
CA GLY A 123 -18.35 13.66 1.93
C GLY A 123 -19.24 13.93 3.16
N PRO A 124 -20.35 14.68 2.99
CA PRO A 124 -21.26 15.01 4.09
C PRO A 124 -21.87 13.73 4.70
N GLY A 125 -21.55 13.45 5.97
CA GLY A 125 -22.06 12.28 6.69
C GLY A 125 -21.56 10.92 6.18
N GLY A 126 -20.46 10.88 5.43
CA GLY A 126 -19.91 9.63 4.87
C GLY A 126 -20.63 9.13 3.62
N LYS A 127 -21.46 9.96 2.98
CA LYS A 127 -22.27 9.56 1.82
C LYS A 127 -21.40 9.15 0.63
N THR A 128 -20.38 9.93 0.29
CA THR A 128 -19.53 9.70 -0.88
C THR A 128 -18.74 8.40 -0.75
N VAL A 129 -18.12 8.11 0.41
CA VAL A 129 -17.45 6.82 0.65
C VAL A 129 -18.42 5.66 0.53
N ARG A 130 -19.64 5.78 1.08
CA ARG A 130 -20.65 4.73 0.98
C ARG A 130 -21.08 4.49 -0.45
N ASP A 131 -21.28 5.55 -1.23
CA ASP A 131 -21.64 5.46 -2.64
C ASP A 131 -20.53 4.75 -3.44
N ILE A 132 -19.26 5.07 -3.20
CA ILE A 132 -18.12 4.38 -3.85
C ILE A 132 -18.03 2.92 -3.41
N THR A 133 -18.15 2.66 -2.10
CA THR A 133 -18.11 1.32 -1.50
C THR A 133 -19.21 0.43 -2.09
N SER A 134 -20.44 0.92 -2.17
CA SER A 134 -21.58 0.19 -2.73
C SER A 134 -21.47 0.00 -4.25
N SER A 135 -20.97 1.00 -4.98
CA SER A 135 -20.85 0.90 -6.45
C SER A 135 -19.75 -0.07 -6.88
N CYS A 136 -18.64 -0.11 -6.13
CA CYS A 136 -17.47 -0.92 -6.47
C CYS A 136 -17.41 -2.26 -5.72
N ASN A 137 -18.32 -2.49 -4.76
CA ASN A 137 -18.28 -3.63 -3.84
C ASN A 137 -16.91 -3.78 -3.13
N CYS A 138 -16.35 -2.67 -2.68
CA CYS A 138 -15.06 -2.62 -1.99
C CYS A 138 -15.20 -1.97 -0.61
N LYS A 139 -14.39 -2.39 0.35
CA LYS A 139 -14.24 -1.74 1.66
C LYS A 139 -13.16 -0.67 1.58
N ILE A 140 -13.49 0.56 1.96
CA ILE A 140 -12.57 1.68 2.00
C ILE A 140 -12.38 2.10 3.45
N GLU A 141 -11.15 2.09 3.93
CA GLU A 141 -10.76 2.61 5.25
C GLU A 141 -9.84 3.81 5.04
N ILE A 142 -10.19 4.94 5.65
CA ILE A 142 -9.44 6.20 5.52
C ILE A 142 -8.87 6.53 6.88
N SER A 143 -7.58 6.82 6.91
CA SER A 143 -6.85 7.28 8.09
C SER A 143 -6.65 8.80 8.04
N ASP A 144 -6.58 9.43 9.22
CA ASP A 144 -6.42 10.88 9.34
C ASP A 144 -5.07 11.40 8.79
N ASP A 145 -4.10 10.50 8.61
CA ASP A 145 -2.79 10.79 8.00
C ASP A 145 -2.84 10.84 6.47
N GLY A 146 -4.01 10.65 5.86
CA GLY A 146 -4.20 10.63 4.41
C GLY A 146 -3.94 9.26 3.76
N LYS A 147 -3.74 8.19 4.54
CA LYS A 147 -3.72 6.82 3.99
C LYS A 147 -5.12 6.31 3.75
N VAL A 148 -5.36 5.81 2.55
CA VAL A 148 -6.62 5.19 2.15
C VAL A 148 -6.34 3.74 1.78
N LEU A 149 -6.82 2.82 2.61
CA LEU A 149 -6.81 1.38 2.37
C LEU A 149 -8.07 1.00 1.60
N ILE A 150 -7.91 0.33 0.47
CA ILE A 150 -9.01 -0.13 -0.37
C ILE A 150 -8.88 -1.65 -0.51
N ALA A 151 -9.89 -2.37 -0.07
CA ALA A 151 -9.97 -3.83 -0.12
C ALA A 151 -11.20 -4.25 -0.92
N GLY A 152 -11.03 -5.10 -1.92
CA GLY A 152 -12.13 -5.60 -2.75
C GLY A 152 -11.96 -7.06 -3.12
N PRO A 153 -13.02 -7.72 -3.62
CA PRO A 153 -12.96 -9.12 -4.02
C PRO A 153 -12.02 -9.32 -5.23
N ASP A 154 -12.02 -8.35 -6.14
CA ASP A 154 -11.28 -8.41 -7.41
C ASP A 154 -10.44 -7.15 -7.62
N ARG A 155 -9.35 -7.31 -8.37
CA ARG A 155 -8.46 -6.19 -8.75
C ARG A 155 -9.20 -5.10 -9.53
N GLU A 156 -10.12 -5.47 -10.43
CA GLU A 156 -10.89 -4.49 -11.23
C GLU A 156 -11.77 -3.58 -10.36
N CYS A 157 -12.44 -4.16 -9.34
CA CYS A 157 -13.25 -3.40 -8.39
C CYS A 157 -12.40 -2.38 -7.64
N VAL A 158 -11.22 -2.80 -7.19
CA VAL A 158 -10.30 -1.93 -6.45
C VAL A 158 -9.70 -0.86 -7.36
N GLU A 159 -9.35 -1.18 -8.61
CA GLU A 159 -8.85 -0.20 -9.58
C GLU A 159 -9.90 0.86 -9.92
N LYS A 160 -11.17 0.47 -10.10
CA LYS A 160 -12.29 1.43 -10.27
C LYS A 160 -12.43 2.36 -9.06
N ALA A 161 -12.36 1.80 -7.85
CA ALA A 161 -12.43 2.60 -6.62
C ALA A 161 -11.24 3.56 -6.51
N ILE A 162 -10.02 3.12 -6.85
CA ILE A 162 -8.83 3.98 -6.92
C ILE A 162 -9.05 5.11 -7.92
N GLU A 163 -9.59 4.82 -9.11
CA GLU A 163 -9.82 5.84 -10.14
C GLU A 163 -10.85 6.87 -9.68
N MET A 164 -11.96 6.43 -9.06
CA MET A 164 -12.95 7.34 -8.46
C MET A 164 -12.32 8.22 -7.38
N ILE A 165 -11.54 7.63 -6.47
CA ILE A 165 -10.85 8.40 -5.41
C ILE A 165 -9.85 9.39 -6.00
N ARG A 166 -9.03 8.97 -6.97
CA ARG A 166 -8.08 9.85 -7.67
C ARG A 166 -8.75 10.97 -8.43
N ASN A 167 -9.95 10.75 -8.96
CA ASN A 167 -10.71 11.81 -9.63
C ASN A 167 -11.27 12.83 -8.63
N LEU A 168 -11.64 12.39 -7.42
CA LEU A 168 -12.08 13.28 -6.33
C LEU A 168 -10.92 14.03 -5.67
N THR A 169 -9.75 13.39 -5.56
CA THR A 169 -8.54 13.99 -4.97
C THR A 169 -7.57 14.52 -6.00
N ARG A 170 -8.03 14.71 -7.24
CA ARG A 170 -7.19 15.13 -8.35
C ARG A 170 -6.69 16.55 -8.08
N GLU A 171 -5.38 16.71 -8.08
CA GLU A 171 -4.76 18.00 -7.81
C GLU A 171 -4.47 18.78 -9.09
N ALA A 172 -4.54 20.09 -8.95
CA ALA A 172 -3.93 21.01 -9.88
C ALA A 172 -2.41 20.86 -9.76
N GLU A 173 -1.71 20.64 -10.86
CA GLU A 173 -0.24 20.59 -10.88
C GLU A 173 0.28 21.96 -11.35
N PRO A 174 1.19 22.62 -10.58
CA PRO A 174 1.85 23.85 -11.04
C PRO A 174 2.51 23.64 -12.40
N GLY A 175 2.29 24.58 -13.32
CA GLY A 175 2.80 24.52 -14.68
C GLY A 175 1.92 23.77 -15.68
N LYS A 176 0.85 23.08 -15.24
CA LYS A 176 -0.05 22.36 -16.15
C LYS A 176 -1.20 23.25 -16.62
N VAL A 177 -1.60 23.04 -17.88
CA VAL A 177 -2.74 23.72 -18.49
C VAL A 177 -4.00 22.87 -18.32
N TYR A 178 -5.04 23.48 -17.78
CA TYR A 178 -6.36 22.88 -17.61
C TYR A 178 -7.40 23.66 -18.41
N THR A 179 -8.44 22.98 -18.87
CA THR A 179 -9.65 23.63 -19.39
C THR A 179 -10.66 23.64 -18.24
N GLY A 180 -11.05 24.82 -17.78
CA GLY A 180 -11.97 24.99 -16.66
C GLY A 180 -13.12 25.91 -17.00
N LYS A 181 -14.21 25.82 -16.23
CA LYS A 181 -15.42 26.62 -16.40
C LYS A 181 -15.43 27.79 -15.42
N VAL A 182 -15.78 28.99 -15.90
CA VAL A 182 -15.90 30.17 -15.03
C VAL A 182 -17.14 29.99 -14.14
N VAL A 183 -16.92 29.85 -12.82
CA VAL A 183 -17.99 29.68 -11.84
C VAL A 183 -18.53 31.02 -11.37
N LYS A 184 -17.63 31.99 -11.16
CA LYS A 184 -17.99 33.31 -10.61
C LYS A 184 -17.01 34.38 -11.04
N ILE A 185 -17.54 35.57 -11.35
CA ILE A 185 -16.73 36.75 -11.67
C ILE A 185 -16.78 37.75 -10.51
N THR A 186 -15.64 38.38 -10.23
CA THR A 186 -15.50 39.47 -9.24
C THR A 186 -14.68 40.61 -9.83
N ASP A 187 -14.70 41.79 -9.18
CA ASP A 187 -14.03 42.99 -9.70
C ASP A 187 -12.50 42.84 -9.81
N PHE A 188 -11.90 41.96 -9.00
CA PHE A 188 -10.45 41.72 -8.95
C PHE A 188 -10.00 40.43 -9.67
N GLY A 189 -10.94 39.61 -10.16
CA GLY A 189 -10.60 38.34 -10.81
C GLY A 189 -11.79 37.44 -11.13
N ALA A 190 -11.51 36.27 -11.69
CA ALA A 190 -12.50 35.24 -11.99
C ALA A 190 -12.13 33.92 -11.31
N PHE A 191 -13.14 33.25 -10.73
CA PHE A 191 -13.03 31.89 -10.21
C PHE A 191 -13.36 30.90 -11.32
N VAL A 192 -12.43 29.99 -11.58
CA VAL A 192 -12.54 28.97 -12.61
C VAL A 192 -12.39 27.61 -11.96
N GLU A 193 -13.39 26.76 -12.12
CA GLU A 193 -13.35 25.36 -11.71
C GLU A 193 -12.54 24.58 -12.74
N ILE A 194 -11.36 24.10 -12.34
CA ILE A 194 -10.42 23.37 -13.20
C ILE A 194 -10.56 21.86 -13.07
N LEU A 195 -11.00 21.41 -11.89
CA LEU A 195 -11.28 20.02 -11.55
C LEU A 195 -12.49 20.02 -10.59
N PRO A 196 -13.28 18.92 -10.51
CA PRO A 196 -14.43 18.86 -9.62
C PRO A 196 -14.05 19.19 -8.18
N GLY A 197 -14.57 20.31 -7.65
CA GLY A 197 -14.24 20.77 -6.29
C GLY A 197 -12.85 21.43 -6.12
N VAL A 198 -12.20 21.81 -7.22
CA VAL A 198 -10.97 22.60 -7.22
C VAL A 198 -11.17 23.90 -8.01
N ASP A 199 -11.37 24.98 -7.27
CA ASP A 199 -11.47 26.32 -7.82
C ASP A 199 -10.09 27.01 -7.84
N GLY A 200 -9.77 27.66 -8.95
CA GLY A 200 -8.62 28.55 -9.04
C GLY A 200 -9.02 29.98 -9.35
N LEU A 201 -8.21 30.93 -8.86
CA LEU A 201 -8.43 32.36 -9.08
C LEU A 201 -7.52 32.86 -10.21
N ILE A 202 -8.13 33.46 -11.22
CA ILE A 202 -7.41 34.29 -12.21
C ILE A 202 -7.49 35.74 -11.74
N HIS A 203 -6.35 36.33 -11.38
CA HIS A 203 -6.28 37.75 -11.05
C HIS A 203 -6.43 38.62 -12.31
N ILE A 204 -7.00 39.83 -12.19
CA ILE A 204 -7.24 40.75 -13.32
C ILE A 204 -6.00 41.02 -14.19
N SER A 205 -4.80 41.00 -13.60
CA SER A 205 -3.52 41.17 -14.31
C SER A 205 -3.05 39.95 -15.12
N GLN A 206 -3.67 38.78 -14.90
CA GLN A 206 -3.31 37.50 -15.52
C GLN A 206 -4.37 37.01 -16.53
N LEU A 207 -5.36 37.85 -16.83
CA LEU A 207 -6.47 37.54 -17.75
C LEU A 207 -6.09 37.65 -19.23
N ASP A 208 -5.38 38.72 -19.60
CA ASP A 208 -5.00 39.00 -20.99
C ASP A 208 -3.69 39.82 -21.03
N LYS A 209 -3.03 39.88 -22.19
CA LYS A 209 -1.83 40.69 -22.44
C LYS A 209 -2.13 42.19 -22.44
N LYS A 210 -3.36 42.58 -22.80
CA LYS A 210 -3.83 43.96 -22.78
C LYS A 210 -4.31 44.34 -21.38
N ARG A 211 -4.21 45.63 -21.01
CA ARG A 211 -4.71 46.12 -19.73
C ARG A 211 -6.24 46.03 -19.73
N VAL A 212 -6.78 45.05 -19.03
CA VAL A 212 -8.22 44.84 -18.90
C VAL A 212 -8.76 45.75 -17.79
N ALA A 213 -9.80 46.54 -18.09
CA ALA A 213 -10.43 47.42 -17.11
C ALA A 213 -11.50 46.70 -16.29
N LYS A 214 -12.23 45.74 -16.87
CA LYS A 214 -13.22 44.90 -16.19
C LYS A 214 -13.11 43.44 -16.62
N VAL A 215 -13.19 42.52 -15.66
CA VAL A 215 -13.13 41.07 -15.91
C VAL A 215 -14.29 40.61 -16.80
N SER A 216 -15.47 41.23 -16.66
CA SER A 216 -16.67 40.95 -17.44
C SER A 216 -16.56 41.28 -18.94
N ASP A 217 -15.55 42.04 -19.35
CA ASP A 217 -15.30 42.36 -20.75
C ASP A 217 -14.61 41.20 -21.48
N VAL A 218 -13.99 40.27 -20.75
CA VAL A 218 -13.14 39.20 -21.28
C VAL A 218 -13.68 37.80 -20.95
N LEU A 219 -14.37 37.65 -19.83
CA LEU A 219 -14.96 36.38 -19.38
C LEU A 219 -16.43 36.59 -19.05
N LYS A 220 -17.25 35.57 -19.33
CA LYS A 220 -18.60 35.45 -18.81
C LYS A 220 -18.70 34.25 -17.87
N GLU A 221 -19.63 34.32 -16.92
CA GLU A 221 -19.95 33.17 -16.08
C GLU A 221 -20.47 32.03 -16.96
N GLY A 222 -19.92 30.84 -16.76
CA GLY A 222 -20.20 29.65 -17.56
C GLY A 222 -19.30 29.43 -18.77
N ASP A 223 -18.40 30.35 -19.11
CA ASP A 223 -17.45 30.17 -20.22
C ASP A 223 -16.40 29.10 -19.89
N GLU A 224 -16.01 28.31 -20.89
CA GLU A 224 -14.86 27.40 -20.81
C GLU A 224 -13.58 28.09 -21.24
N VAL A 225 -12.55 28.05 -20.39
CA VAL A 225 -11.27 28.72 -20.64
C VAL A 225 -10.08 27.82 -20.31
N LYS A 226 -9.04 27.92 -21.15
CA LYS A 226 -7.75 27.28 -20.88
C LYS A 226 -6.91 28.17 -19.97
N VAL A 227 -6.44 27.59 -18.88
CA VAL A 227 -5.71 28.29 -17.80
C VAL A 227 -4.53 27.45 -17.36
N LYS A 228 -3.39 28.11 -17.09
CA LYS A 228 -2.20 27.47 -16.54
C LYS A 228 -2.16 27.71 -15.04
N VAL A 229 -1.86 26.67 -14.27
CA VAL A 229 -1.61 26.80 -12.84
C VAL A 229 -0.23 27.43 -12.66
N LEU A 230 -0.17 28.60 -12.03
CA LEU A 230 1.11 29.26 -11.73
C LEU A 230 1.72 28.72 -10.44
N GLU A 231 0.92 28.69 -9.39
CA GLU A 231 1.36 28.37 -8.04
C GLU A 231 0.16 27.90 -7.21
N ILE A 232 0.43 27.08 -6.21
CA ILE A 232 -0.54 26.64 -5.21
C ILE A 232 -0.05 27.18 -3.88
N ASP A 233 -0.86 28.03 -3.27
CA ASP A 233 -0.55 28.66 -1.98
C ASP A 233 -0.52 27.61 -0.84
N GLN A 234 0.07 27.95 0.30
CA GLN A 234 0.15 27.04 1.46
C GLN A 234 -1.25 26.64 2.00
N GLU A 235 -2.26 27.48 1.77
CA GLU A 235 -3.67 27.21 2.08
C GLU A 235 -4.40 26.41 0.98
N GLY A 236 -3.70 25.92 -0.05
CA GLY A 236 -4.28 25.11 -1.13
C GLY A 236 -5.00 25.90 -2.22
N ARG A 237 -4.93 27.24 -2.19
CA ARG A 237 -5.53 28.12 -3.22
C ARG A 237 -4.70 28.08 -4.50
N VAL A 238 -5.36 27.76 -5.61
CA VAL A 238 -4.71 27.64 -6.93
C VAL A 238 -4.71 29.00 -7.64
N LYS A 239 -3.53 29.54 -7.94
CA LYS A 239 -3.38 30.75 -8.76
C LYS A 239 -3.32 30.35 -10.23
N LEU A 240 -4.23 30.89 -11.03
CA LEU A 240 -4.36 30.59 -12.45
C LEU A 240 -3.93 31.78 -13.31
N SER A 241 -3.38 31.50 -14.48
CA SER A 241 -3.11 32.51 -15.51
C SER A 241 -3.59 32.04 -16.88
N ARG A 242 -4.40 32.90 -17.51
CA ARG A 242 -4.80 32.75 -18.91
C ARG A 242 -3.72 33.35 -19.84
N LYS A 243 -3.05 34.40 -19.38
CA LYS A 243 -1.97 35.06 -20.12
C LYS A 243 -0.82 34.10 -20.46
N ALA A 244 -0.42 33.25 -19.51
CA ALA A 244 0.66 32.29 -19.72
C ALA A 244 0.35 31.29 -20.86
N VAL A 245 -0.90 30.83 -20.96
CA VAL A 245 -1.35 29.95 -22.07
C VAL A 245 -1.31 30.70 -23.41
N LEU A 246 -1.72 31.97 -23.44
CA LEU A 246 -1.68 32.84 -24.64
C LEU A 246 -0.26 33.25 -25.05
N GLU A 247 0.74 33.09 -24.18
CA GLU A 247 2.16 33.27 -24.48
C GLU A 247 2.76 32.02 -25.12
N GLU A 248 2.54 30.85 -24.53
CA GLU A 248 3.01 29.57 -25.08
C GLU A 248 2.39 29.23 -26.44
N SER A 249 1.11 29.55 -26.65
CA SER A 249 0.39 29.31 -27.94
C SER A 249 1.01 30.04 -29.15
N ARG A 250 1.95 30.96 -28.95
CA ARG A 250 2.61 31.75 -30.00
C ARG A 250 4.06 31.35 -30.25
N GLU A 251 4.69 30.57 -29.37
CA GLU A 251 6.06 30.08 -29.57
C GLU A 251 6.09 28.80 -30.44
N ASP A 252 4.94 28.13 -30.61
CA ASP A 252 4.76 26.96 -31.47
C ASP A 252 4.38 27.32 -32.94
N VAL A 253 4.59 28.57 -33.39
CA VAL A 253 4.33 29.03 -34.77
C VAL A 253 5.57 29.65 -35.41
#